data_AF-A0A447QRM1-F1
#
_entry.id   AF-A0A447QRM1-F1
#
_cell.length_a   1.000
_cell.length_b   1.000
_cell.length_c   1.000
_cell.angle_alpha   90.00
_cell.angle_beta   90.00
_cell.angle_gamma   90.00
#
_symmetry.space_group_name_H-M   'P 1'
#
loop_
_entity.id
_entity.type
_entity.pdbx_description
1 polymer ?
#
loop_
_entity_poly.entity_id
_entity_poly.type
_entity_poly.pdbx_seq_one_letter_code
_entity_poly.pdbx_strand_id
1 'polypeptide(L)'
;MPKFAANLSMMFTELPFLERFAAAADAGFKAVEYLFPYDYPADLLAEKLRRHGLQQVLFNTAPGDAAAGEWGLAALPGREAEARADIDRALEYALALGCPSVHVMAGVVPAGADPAAYRTAFISNLRYAADAFARTALT
;
A
#
# COMPACT_ATOMS: atom_id res chain seq x y z
N MET A 1 -12.73 -19.38 -12.63
CA MET A 1 -11.26 -19.45 -12.53
C MET A 1 -10.78 -18.29 -11.68
N PRO A 2 -9.65 -18.43 -10.94
CA PRO A 2 -9.05 -17.32 -10.20
C PRO A 2 -8.71 -16.13 -11.10
N LYS A 3 -8.77 -14.92 -10.55
CA LYS A 3 -8.26 -13.69 -11.20
C LYS A 3 -6.88 -13.41 -10.60
N PHE A 4 -5.86 -13.28 -11.45
CA PHE A 4 -4.48 -13.02 -11.01
C PHE A 4 -4.13 -11.55 -11.20
N ALA A 5 -3.36 -11.01 -10.26
CA ALA A 5 -2.73 -9.70 -10.37
C ALA A 5 -1.21 -9.87 -10.42
N ALA A 6 -0.54 -9.08 -11.26
CA ALA A 6 0.91 -9.04 -11.27
C ALA A 6 1.40 -8.11 -10.15
N ASN A 7 2.31 -8.59 -9.30
CA ASN A 7 2.96 -7.74 -8.32
C ASN A 7 4.14 -7.02 -8.98
N LEU A 8 3.98 -5.75 -9.33
CA LEU A 8 4.98 -4.96 -10.07
C LEU A 8 6.21 -4.58 -9.23
N SER A 9 6.17 -4.78 -7.91
CA SER A 9 7.37 -4.67 -7.07
C SER A 9 8.29 -5.88 -7.24
N MET A 10 7.75 -7.03 -7.61
CA MET A 10 8.48 -8.32 -7.67
C MET A 10 8.62 -8.87 -9.09
N MET A 11 7.71 -8.52 -10.00
CA MET A 11 7.68 -8.96 -11.39
C MET A 11 8.06 -7.81 -12.33
N PHE A 12 8.60 -8.14 -13.51
CA PHE A 12 9.03 -7.18 -14.52
C PHE A 12 10.08 -6.18 -14.01
N THR A 13 10.90 -6.59 -13.04
CA THR A 13 11.89 -5.73 -12.40
C THR A 13 13.09 -5.42 -13.29
N GLU A 14 13.18 -6.10 -14.43
CA GLU A 14 14.10 -5.80 -15.53
C GLU A 14 13.77 -4.45 -16.20
N LEU A 15 12.59 -3.88 -15.94
CA LEU A 15 12.13 -2.59 -16.46
C LEU A 15 12.00 -1.53 -15.35
N PRO A 16 12.11 -0.24 -15.68
CA PRO A 16 11.68 0.86 -14.81
C PRO A 16 10.21 0.72 -14.40
N PHE A 17 9.85 1.12 -13.17
CA PHE A 17 8.53 0.85 -12.58
C PHE A 17 7.34 1.25 -13.46
N LEU A 18 7.38 2.44 -14.07
CA LEU A 18 6.29 2.93 -14.91
C LEU A 18 6.11 2.15 -16.22
N GLU A 19 7.12 1.42 -16.68
CA GLU A 19 7.06 0.55 -17.87
C GLU A 19 6.45 -0.82 -17.54
N ARG A 20 6.46 -1.22 -16.27
CA ARG A 20 5.94 -2.53 -15.81
C ARG A 20 4.44 -2.68 -16.00
N PHE A 21 3.69 -1.58 -16.01
CA PHE A 21 2.24 -1.59 -16.30
C PHE A 21 1.97 -2.12 -17.72
N ALA A 22 2.72 -1.65 -18.71
CA ALA A 22 2.60 -2.14 -20.08
C ALA A 22 2.96 -3.64 -20.16
N ALA A 23 4.10 -4.02 -19.57
CA ALA A 23 4.56 -5.40 -19.56
C ALA A 23 3.56 -6.37 -18.90
N ALA A 24 2.91 -5.97 -17.81
CA ALA A 24 1.88 -6.78 -17.16
C ALA A 24 0.65 -6.96 -18.06
N ALA A 25 0.17 -5.89 -18.71
CA ALA A 25 -0.95 -5.96 -19.63
C ALA A 25 -0.64 -6.84 -20.86
N ASP A 26 0.56 -6.70 -21.43
CA ASP A 26 1.03 -7.48 -22.58
C ASP A 26 1.17 -8.97 -22.23
N ALA A 27 1.57 -9.29 -20.99
CA ALA A 27 1.58 -10.65 -20.45
C ALA A 27 0.18 -11.20 -20.14
N GLY A 28 -0.89 -10.42 -20.35
CA GLY A 28 -2.28 -10.85 -20.22
C GLY A 28 -2.91 -10.57 -18.85
N PHE A 29 -2.20 -9.94 -17.92
CA PHE A 29 -2.79 -9.52 -16.64
C PHE A 29 -3.85 -8.44 -16.86
N LYS A 30 -4.89 -8.46 -16.02
CA LYS A 30 -5.94 -7.44 -15.96
C LYS A 30 -5.93 -6.64 -14.66
N ALA A 31 -5.06 -7.04 -13.74
CA ALA A 31 -4.92 -6.45 -12.43
C ALA A 31 -3.44 -6.37 -12.05
N VAL A 32 -3.09 -5.37 -11.25
CA VAL A 32 -1.76 -5.18 -10.70
C VAL A 32 -1.83 -4.81 -9.23
N GLU A 33 -0.78 -5.20 -8.51
CA GLU A 33 -0.47 -4.72 -7.17
C GLU A 33 0.99 -4.30 -7.12
N TYR A 34 1.37 -3.51 -6.11
CA TYR A 34 2.75 -3.18 -5.79
C TYR A 34 2.81 -2.64 -4.36
N LEU A 35 3.99 -2.61 -3.77
CA LEU A 35 4.16 -2.23 -2.37
C LEU A 35 3.85 -0.74 -2.16
N PHE A 36 4.61 0.16 -2.79
CA PHE A 36 4.62 1.58 -2.44
C PHE A 36 4.51 2.47 -3.69
N PRO A 37 3.42 3.22 -3.87
CA PRO A 37 3.27 4.15 -5.00
C PRO A 37 3.93 5.52 -4.80
N TYR A 38 4.41 5.81 -3.60
CA TYR A 38 4.58 7.16 -3.06
C TYR A 38 5.66 8.03 -3.72
N ASP A 39 6.54 7.44 -4.53
CA ASP A 39 7.52 8.16 -5.35
C ASP A 39 6.90 8.75 -6.63
N TYR A 40 5.66 8.39 -6.93
CA TYR A 40 4.93 8.83 -8.12
C TYR A 40 3.64 9.55 -7.74
N PRO A 41 3.27 10.60 -8.49
CA PRO A 41 1.95 11.20 -8.39
C PRO A 41 0.82 10.19 -8.65
N ALA A 42 -0.26 10.25 -7.87
CA ALA A 42 -1.37 9.32 -8.00
C ALA A 42 -2.08 9.41 -9.37
N ASP A 43 -2.17 10.61 -9.96
CA ASP A 43 -2.75 10.87 -11.28
C ASP A 43 -1.94 10.23 -12.41
N LEU A 44 -0.61 10.24 -12.30
CA LEU A 44 0.29 9.55 -13.22
C LEU A 44 0.05 8.03 -13.18
N LEU A 45 -0.07 7.45 -11.99
CA LEU A 45 -0.33 6.02 -11.85
C LEU A 45 -1.75 5.65 -12.35
N ALA A 46 -2.75 6.49 -12.08
CA ALA A 46 -4.09 6.32 -12.62
C ALA A 46 -4.11 6.38 -14.17
N GLU A 47 -3.29 7.24 -14.77
CA GLU A 47 -3.10 7.29 -16.22
C GLU A 47 -2.56 5.96 -16.76
N LYS A 48 -1.53 5.38 -16.12
CA LYS A 48 -0.96 4.08 -16.51
C LYS A 48 -2.00 2.96 -16.43
N LEU A 49 -2.73 2.88 -15.32
CA LEU A 49 -3.79 1.89 -15.14
C LEU A 49 -4.85 1.98 -16.25
N ARG A 50 -5.36 3.18 -16.50
CA ARG A 50 -6.36 3.42 -17.55
C ARG A 50 -5.83 3.11 -18.94
N ARG A 51 -4.60 3.57 -19.26
CA ARG A 51 -3.97 3.38 -20.56
C ARG A 51 -3.79 1.90 -20.91
N HIS A 52 -3.48 1.07 -19.92
CA HIS A 52 -3.21 -0.35 -20.11
C HIS A 52 -4.40 -1.26 -19.74
N GLY A 53 -5.54 -0.68 -19.36
CA GLY A 53 -6.74 -1.44 -19.00
C GLY A 53 -6.53 -2.34 -17.78
N LEU A 54 -5.77 -1.86 -16.79
CA LEU A 54 -5.43 -2.58 -15.57
C LEU A 54 -6.22 -2.03 -14.38
N GLN A 55 -6.61 -2.94 -13.48
CA GLN A 55 -7.15 -2.60 -12.17
C GLN A 55 -6.05 -2.62 -11.11
N GLN A 56 -5.93 -1.56 -10.30
CA GLN A 56 -5.18 -1.65 -9.05
C GLN A 56 -5.97 -2.49 -8.05
N VAL A 57 -5.38 -3.54 -7.49
CA VAL A 57 -6.07 -4.40 -6.51
C VAL A 57 -5.54 -4.27 -5.09
N LEU A 58 -4.28 -3.89 -4.91
CA LEU A 58 -3.66 -3.74 -3.60
C LEU A 58 -2.42 -2.84 -3.68
N PHE A 59 -2.19 -2.05 -2.63
CA PHE A 59 -0.88 -1.51 -2.27
C PHE A 59 -0.81 -1.29 -0.76
N ASN A 60 0.34 -0.85 -0.25
CA ASN A 60 0.59 -0.72 1.19
C ASN A 60 0.67 0.75 1.64
N THR A 61 0.41 1.01 2.93
CA THR A 61 0.91 2.24 3.59
C THR A 61 2.43 2.33 3.51
N ALA A 62 3.02 3.51 3.74
CA ALA A 62 4.46 3.70 3.65
C ALA A 62 5.23 2.78 4.63
N PRO A 63 6.46 2.36 4.29
CA PRO A 63 7.24 1.46 5.14
C PRO A 63 7.94 2.18 6.31
N GLY A 64 7.94 3.51 6.34
CA GLY A 64 8.84 4.29 7.19
C GLY A 64 10.27 4.32 6.61
N ASP A 65 11.26 4.47 7.48
CA ASP A 65 12.68 4.42 7.15
C ASP A 65 13.19 2.96 7.08
N ALA A 66 13.11 2.38 5.89
CA ALA A 66 13.61 1.03 5.63
C ALA A 66 15.14 0.90 5.87
N ALA A 67 15.92 1.98 5.75
CA ALA A 67 17.35 1.95 6.02
C ALA A 67 17.65 1.88 7.53
N ALA A 68 16.74 2.42 8.36
CA ALA A 68 16.75 2.24 9.81
C ALA A 68 16.11 0.92 10.27
N GLY A 69 15.62 0.08 9.34
CA GLY A 69 14.99 -1.20 9.64
C GLY A 69 13.50 -1.12 9.96
N GLU A 70 12.85 0.00 9.66
CA GLU A 70 11.39 0.13 9.75
C GLU A 70 10.69 -0.67 8.63
N TRP A 71 9.49 -1.17 8.92
CA TRP A 71 8.67 -1.90 7.94
C TRP A 71 7.18 -1.71 8.26
N GLY A 72 6.77 -0.45 8.25
CA GLY A 72 5.46 0.03 8.71
C GLY A 72 5.55 0.73 10.06
N LEU A 73 4.63 1.67 10.29
CA LEU A 73 4.58 2.50 11.49
C LEU A 73 3.33 2.24 12.35
N ALA A 74 2.31 1.55 11.83
CA ALA A 74 1.01 1.44 12.48
C ALA A 74 1.07 0.73 13.85
N ALA A 75 2.08 -0.11 14.09
CA ALA A 75 2.30 -0.80 15.35
C ALA A 75 3.32 -0.13 16.26
N LEU A 76 4.00 0.95 15.85
CA LEU A 76 5.07 1.57 16.63
C LEU A 76 4.49 2.54 17.69
N PRO A 77 4.62 2.25 19.00
CA PRO A 77 4.11 3.14 20.04
C PRO A 77 4.79 4.52 19.98
N GLY A 78 4.01 5.59 20.07
CA GLY A 78 4.50 6.97 19.98
C GLY A 78 4.66 7.52 18.56
N ARG A 79 4.39 6.71 17.52
CA ARG A 79 4.41 7.10 16.10
C ARG A 79 3.01 7.16 15.49
N GLU A 80 1.96 7.23 16.31
CA GLU A 80 0.57 7.11 15.84
C GLU A 80 0.17 8.25 14.89
N ALA A 81 0.66 9.47 15.11
CA ALA A 81 0.37 10.60 14.22
C ALA A 81 0.94 10.37 12.80
N GLU A 82 2.15 9.83 12.71
CA GLU A 82 2.79 9.51 11.43
C GLU A 82 2.10 8.33 10.74
N ALA A 83 1.78 7.28 11.50
CA ALA A 83 1.01 6.15 10.98
C ALA A 83 -0.36 6.58 10.41
N ARG A 84 -1.05 7.51 11.08
CA ARG A 84 -2.34 8.05 10.60
C ARG A 84 -2.17 8.91 9.36
N ALA A 85 -1.10 9.70 9.28
CA ALA A 85 -0.77 10.45 8.06
C ALA A 85 -0.50 9.51 6.88
N ASP A 86 0.20 8.39 7.10
CA ASP A 86 0.41 7.36 6.07
C ASP A 86 -0.89 6.66 5.65
N ILE A 87 -1.80 6.41 6.59
CA ILE A 87 -3.13 5.86 6.31
C ILE A 87 -3.97 6.85 5.48
N ASP A 88 -4.00 8.13 5.85
CA ASP A 88 -4.74 9.16 5.13
C ASP A 88 -4.19 9.34 3.71
N ARG A 89 -2.86 9.37 3.57
CA ARG A 89 -2.20 9.40 2.25
C ARG A 89 -2.52 8.17 1.42
N ALA A 90 -2.55 6.98 2.03
CA ALA A 90 -2.93 5.76 1.32
C ALA A 90 -4.41 5.80 0.88
N LEU A 91 -5.31 6.38 1.69
CA LEU A 91 -6.71 6.58 1.30
C LEU A 91 -6.83 7.49 0.07
N GLU A 92 -6.09 8.60 0.03
CA GLU A 92 -6.05 9.50 -1.13
C GLU A 92 -5.61 8.78 -2.41
N TYR A 93 -4.54 7.99 -2.33
CA TYR A 93 -4.08 7.17 -3.46
C TYR A 93 -5.11 6.11 -3.84
N ALA A 94 -5.71 5.42 -2.86
CA ALA A 94 -6.69 4.37 -3.15
C ALA A 94 -7.91 4.91 -3.89
N LEU A 95 -8.39 6.09 -3.50
CA LEU A 95 -9.47 6.80 -4.20
C LEU A 95 -9.07 7.20 -5.62
N ALA A 96 -7.89 7.78 -5.80
CA ALA A 96 -7.40 8.22 -7.12
C ALA A 96 -7.18 7.03 -8.09
N LEU A 97 -6.73 5.89 -7.57
CA LEU A 97 -6.43 4.68 -8.35
C LEU A 97 -7.63 3.76 -8.53
N GLY A 98 -8.75 4.02 -7.83
CA GLY A 98 -9.87 3.08 -7.74
C GLY A 98 -9.47 1.73 -7.13
N CYS A 99 -8.48 1.74 -6.23
CA CYS A 99 -7.94 0.53 -5.59
C CYS A 99 -8.86 0.11 -4.45
N PRO A 100 -9.46 -1.10 -4.46
CA PRO A 100 -10.44 -1.52 -3.48
C PRO A 100 -9.85 -1.85 -2.10
N SER A 101 -8.54 -2.05 -2.01
CA SER A 101 -7.91 -2.53 -0.77
C SER A 101 -6.55 -1.90 -0.52
N VAL A 102 -6.26 -1.60 0.75
CA VAL A 102 -4.96 -1.11 1.23
C VAL A 102 -4.46 -1.99 2.37
N HIS A 103 -3.21 -2.42 2.29
CA HIS A 103 -2.54 -3.09 3.41
C HIS A 103 -1.87 -2.05 4.32
N VAL A 104 -2.43 -1.87 5.52
CA VAL A 104 -1.83 -1.05 6.58
C VAL A 104 -0.67 -1.84 7.22
N MET A 105 0.56 -1.42 6.93
CA MET A 105 1.76 -2.07 7.45
C MET A 105 1.93 -1.83 8.95
N ALA A 106 2.07 -2.93 9.69
CA ALA A 106 2.25 -2.90 11.13
C ALA A 106 3.59 -2.25 11.53
N GLY A 107 4.70 -2.96 11.39
CA GLY A 107 6.01 -2.53 11.85
C GLY A 107 6.84 -3.67 12.42
N VAL A 108 8.13 -3.43 12.62
CA VAL A 108 9.06 -4.37 13.24
C VAL A 108 9.08 -4.15 14.75
N VAL A 109 8.97 -5.23 15.54
CA VAL A 109 9.10 -5.17 17.01
C VAL A 109 10.57 -5.41 17.37
N PRO A 110 11.27 -4.42 17.96
CA PRO A 110 12.66 -4.60 18.38
C PRO A 110 12.80 -5.66 19.47
N ALA A 111 13.96 -6.32 19.52
CA ALA A 111 14.27 -7.26 20.58
C ALA A 111 14.22 -6.56 21.95
N GLY A 112 13.53 -7.17 22.92
CA GLY A 112 13.37 -6.62 24.27
C GLY A 112 12.25 -5.58 24.43
N ALA A 113 11.57 -5.17 23.35
CA ALA A 113 10.37 -4.35 23.44
C ALA A 113 9.16 -5.16 23.94
N ASP A 114 8.16 -4.49 24.50
CA ASP A 114 6.90 -5.10 24.91
C ASP A 114 5.96 -5.33 23.70
N PRO A 115 5.70 -6.59 23.28
CA PRO A 115 4.82 -6.87 22.16
C PRO A 115 3.37 -6.42 22.39
N ALA A 116 2.92 -6.34 23.66
CA ALA A 116 1.55 -5.92 23.97
C ALA A 116 1.32 -4.43 23.67
N ALA A 117 2.32 -3.58 23.93
CA ALA A 117 2.29 -2.17 23.54
C ALA A 117 2.16 -2.00 22.02
N TYR A 118 2.95 -2.74 21.24
CA TYR A 118 2.90 -2.67 19.76
C TYR A 118 1.57 -3.17 19.20
N ARG A 119 1.04 -4.27 19.75
CA ARG A 119 -0.28 -4.78 19.39
C ARG A 119 -1.39 -3.76 19.69
N THR A 120 -1.28 -3.05 20.82
CA THR A 120 -2.25 -2.03 21.22
C THR A 120 -2.23 -0.84 20.26
N ALA A 121 -1.05 -0.34 19.91
CA ALA A 121 -0.88 0.70 18.91
C ALA A 121 -1.45 0.26 17.55
N PHE A 122 -1.13 -0.97 17.11
CA PHE A 122 -1.61 -1.49 15.84
C PHE A 122 -3.13 -1.59 15.75
N ILE A 123 -3.78 -2.13 16.79
CA ILE A 123 -5.25 -2.21 16.84
C ILE A 123 -5.87 -0.80 16.82
N SER A 124 -5.28 0.16 17.54
CA SER A 124 -5.75 1.55 17.54
C SER A 124 -5.69 2.17 16.15
N ASN A 125 -4.57 2.00 15.44
CA ASN A 125 -4.40 2.56 14.10
C ASN A 125 -5.19 1.80 13.02
N LEU A 126 -5.40 0.49 13.16
CA LEU A 126 -6.32 -0.25 12.28
C LEU A 126 -7.77 0.19 12.45
N ARG A 127 -8.22 0.49 13.68
CA ARG A 127 -9.55 1.06 13.90
C ARG A 127 -9.69 2.44 13.26
N TYR A 128 -8.66 3.28 13.40
CA TYR A 128 -8.61 4.56 12.70
C TYR A 128 -8.72 4.39 11.18
N ALA A 129 -7.93 3.49 10.59
CA ALA A 129 -8.00 3.19 9.16
C ALA A 129 -9.39 2.71 8.75
N ALA A 130 -9.97 1.78 9.51
CA ALA A 130 -11.32 1.27 9.24
C ALA A 130 -12.36 2.40 9.29
N ASP A 131 -12.32 3.29 10.28
CA ASP A 131 -13.25 4.42 10.40
C ASP A 131 -13.07 5.43 9.24
N ALA A 132 -11.83 5.70 8.83
CA ALA A 132 -11.53 6.58 7.69
C ALA A 132 -12.03 5.97 6.36
N PHE A 133 -11.86 4.66 6.18
CA PHE A 133 -12.23 3.95 4.97
C PHE A 133 -13.72 3.61 4.91
N ALA A 134 -14.43 3.56 6.05
CA ALA A 134 -15.83 3.15 6.15
C ALA A 134 -16.82 3.99 5.33
N ARG A 135 -16.47 5.24 4.99
CA ARG A 135 -17.29 6.12 4.12
C ARG A 135 -17.11 5.85 2.64
N THR A 136 -16.25 4.89 2.30
CA THR A 136 -15.91 4.49 0.94
C THR A 136 -16.29 3.02 0.72
N ALA A 137 -16.04 2.50 -0.49
CA ALA A 137 -16.19 1.07 -0.77
C ALA A 137 -14.87 0.29 -0.55
N LEU A 138 -13.88 0.91 0.12
CA LEU A 138 -12.53 0.38 0.29
C LEU A 138 -12.39 -0.46 1.57
N THR A 139 -11.43 -1.37 1.58
CA THR A 139 -11.06 -2.21 2.75
C THR A 139 -9.60 -2.02 3.14
#